data_AF-A0A0S2ZYJ8-F1
#
_entry.id   AF-A0A0S2ZYJ8-F1
#
_cell.length_a   1.000
_cell.length_b   1.000
_cell.length_c   1.000
_cell.angle_alpha   90.00
_cell.angle_beta   90.00
_cell.angle_gamma   90.00
#
_symmetry.space_group_name_H-M   'P 1'
#
loop_
_entity.id
_entity.type
_entity.pdbx_description
1 polymer ?
#
loop_
_entity_poly.entity_id
_entity_poly.type
_entity_poly.pdbx_seq_one_letter_code
_entity_poly.pdbx_strand_id
1 'polypeptide(L)'
;MCMGRMISIINIILFYFFLWVKKSISELLSSTQYVCDFYFNPLTNVKPTVVGSSEIYEEVGCTINNPTLGDHIVLICPKKNNGDFSNIEIVPTNCFESHLYSAYKNDSSAYHLEKLDIDKKYAINSSFSDFYLKILVIPNEYKSHKTIYCRCDNSKTEKNIPGQDKILKGKLGLVKIILRNQYNNIIDLEKTKHIIHNKKDTYKYDIKLKESDILMFYMKEETIVESGNCEEILNTKINLLSNNNVVLKMPSIFINNINCMLSSQDQNNEKIYINLKADKTKHIDGCDFTKPKGKGIYKNGFIINDIPNEEERICTVHLWNKKNQTIAGIKCPYKLIPPYCFKHVLYEKEIDSQKTYKTFLLSDVLDTPNIEYYGNNKEGMYMLALPTKPEKTNKIRCICEQGGKKAVMELHIASTSTKYISMFLIFFLIVIFYMYVSI
;
A
#
# COMPACT_ATOMS: atom_id res chain seq x y z
N MET A 1 20.45 2.52 -50.76
CA MET A 1 20.48 1.42 -49.77
C MET A 1 20.94 1.94 -48.39
N CYS A 2 20.28 2.97 -47.82
CA CYS A 2 20.66 3.58 -46.52
C CYS A 2 19.46 3.97 -45.64
N MET A 3 18.26 3.43 -45.90
CA MET A 3 17.04 3.83 -45.19
C MET A 3 16.59 2.80 -44.14
N GLY A 4 16.97 1.51 -44.29
CA GLY A 4 16.60 0.43 -43.37
C GLY A 4 17.43 0.35 -42.07
N ARG A 5 18.65 0.92 -42.04
CA ARG A 5 19.51 0.93 -40.82
C ARG A 5 19.20 2.09 -39.86
N MET A 6 18.67 3.21 -40.36
CA MET A 6 18.32 4.37 -39.51
C MET A 6 17.08 4.10 -38.63
N ILE A 7 16.09 3.36 -39.15
CA ILE A 7 14.86 3.02 -38.41
C ILE A 7 15.16 2.10 -37.21
N SER A 8 16.14 1.20 -37.35
CA SER A 8 16.56 0.31 -36.26
C SER A 8 17.26 1.05 -35.13
N ILE A 9 18.15 2.01 -35.45
CA ILE A 9 18.87 2.81 -34.45
C ILE A 9 17.92 3.76 -33.71
N ILE A 10 16.98 4.39 -34.43
CA ILE A 10 15.97 5.28 -33.83
C ILE A 10 15.07 4.50 -32.84
N ASN A 11 14.64 3.29 -33.20
CA ASN A 11 13.83 2.45 -32.30
C ASN A 11 14.61 1.96 -31.07
N ILE A 12 15.91 1.68 -31.20
CA ILE A 12 16.79 1.31 -30.09
C ILE A 12 16.98 2.52 -29.15
N ILE A 13 17.21 3.72 -29.70
CA ILE A 13 17.36 4.96 -28.93
C ILE A 13 16.05 5.31 -28.22
N LEU A 14 14.90 5.17 -28.88
CA LEU A 14 13.57 5.36 -28.27
C LEU A 14 13.31 4.34 -27.16
N PHE A 15 13.76 3.10 -27.31
CA PHE A 15 13.64 2.07 -26.28
C PHE A 15 14.54 2.37 -25.07
N TYR A 16 15.79 2.79 -25.28
CA TYR A 16 16.67 3.22 -24.20
C TYR A 16 16.20 4.51 -23.54
N PHE A 17 15.65 5.46 -24.30
CA PHE A 17 15.03 6.66 -23.77
C PHE A 17 13.77 6.32 -22.97
N PHE A 18 12.94 5.41 -23.44
CA PHE A 18 11.78 4.91 -22.69
C PHE A 18 12.19 4.18 -21.41
N LEU A 19 13.23 3.35 -21.46
CA LEU A 19 13.80 2.69 -20.28
C LEU A 19 14.42 3.70 -19.31
N TRP A 20 15.09 4.73 -19.81
CA TRP A 20 15.68 5.78 -19.01
C TRP A 20 14.62 6.68 -18.38
N VAL A 21 13.59 7.09 -19.12
CA VAL A 21 12.41 7.81 -18.60
C VAL A 21 11.67 6.95 -17.59
N LYS A 22 11.47 5.65 -17.85
CA LYS A 22 10.85 4.73 -16.90
C LYS A 22 11.71 4.54 -15.64
N LYS A 23 13.03 4.54 -15.78
CA LYS A 23 13.99 4.46 -14.66
C LYS A 23 14.01 5.75 -13.85
N SER A 24 14.05 6.93 -14.48
CA SER A 24 13.99 8.23 -13.82
C SER A 24 12.63 8.49 -13.15
N ILE A 25 11.52 8.07 -13.76
CA ILE A 25 10.17 8.10 -13.15
C ILE A 25 10.10 7.08 -12.00
N SER A 26 10.66 5.88 -12.14
CA SER A 26 10.71 4.85 -11.08
C SER A 26 11.61 5.22 -9.90
N GLU A 27 12.73 5.90 -10.15
CA GLU A 27 13.70 6.37 -9.14
C GLU A 27 13.17 7.61 -8.41
N LEU A 28 12.34 8.44 -9.06
CA LEU A 28 11.66 9.57 -8.43
C LEU A 28 10.36 9.18 -7.69
N LEU A 29 9.71 8.05 -8.03
CA LEU A 29 8.29 7.80 -7.65
C LEU A 29 7.95 6.46 -6.96
N SER A 30 8.88 5.60 -6.53
CA SER A 30 8.48 4.23 -6.11
C SER A 30 8.30 3.93 -4.61
N SER A 31 8.42 4.89 -3.68
CA SER A 31 8.16 4.65 -2.23
C SER A 31 7.17 5.60 -1.55
N THR A 32 6.87 6.74 -2.16
CA THR A 32 6.06 7.82 -1.54
C THR A 32 4.65 7.93 -2.12
N GLN A 33 4.28 7.07 -3.06
CA GLN A 33 2.99 7.15 -3.77
C GLN A 33 2.02 6.02 -3.40
N TYR A 34 0.75 6.39 -3.21
CA TYR A 34 -0.38 5.46 -3.14
C TYR A 34 -1.27 5.68 -4.36
N VAL A 35 -1.40 4.67 -5.21
CA VAL A 35 -2.13 4.79 -6.48
C VAL A 35 -3.45 4.03 -6.43
N CYS A 36 -4.55 4.76 -6.53
CA CYS A 36 -5.90 4.25 -6.72
C CYS A 36 -6.26 4.33 -8.21
N ASP A 37 -5.99 3.25 -8.93
CA ASP A 37 -6.19 3.17 -10.37
C ASP A 37 -7.50 2.46 -10.72
N PHE A 38 -8.49 3.23 -11.14
CA PHE A 38 -9.79 2.72 -11.56
C PHE A 38 -9.95 2.66 -13.08
N TYR A 39 -8.87 2.86 -13.85
CA TYR A 39 -8.91 2.83 -15.30
C TYR A 39 -8.04 1.72 -15.89
N PHE A 40 -6.74 1.71 -15.59
CA PHE A 40 -5.80 0.78 -16.22
C PHE A 40 -5.68 -0.54 -15.45
N ASN A 41 -5.98 -0.57 -14.15
CA ASN A 41 -5.89 -1.79 -13.35
C ASN A 41 -7.05 -2.77 -13.65
N PRO A 42 -6.80 -4.00 -14.11
CA PRO A 42 -7.84 -4.96 -14.47
C PRO A 42 -8.71 -5.44 -13.29
N LEU A 43 -8.26 -5.34 -12.05
CA LEU A 43 -9.02 -5.73 -10.86
C LEU A 43 -9.88 -4.62 -10.31
N THR A 44 -9.33 -3.41 -10.26
CA THR A 44 -10.00 -2.25 -9.68
C THR A 44 -10.62 -1.34 -10.73
N ASN A 45 -10.50 -1.64 -12.04
CA ASN A 45 -11.19 -0.81 -13.03
C ASN A 45 -12.70 -0.83 -12.83
N VAL A 46 -13.32 0.28 -13.19
CA VAL A 46 -14.76 0.48 -13.03
C VAL A 46 -15.57 0.11 -14.28
N LYS A 47 -15.00 -0.67 -15.20
CA LYS A 47 -15.70 -1.08 -16.42
C LYS A 47 -16.92 -1.96 -16.10
N PRO A 48 -17.94 -1.96 -16.97
CA PRO A 48 -19.11 -2.80 -16.79
C PRO A 48 -18.78 -4.29 -16.73
N THR A 49 -19.38 -4.99 -15.76
CA THR A 49 -19.29 -6.45 -15.61
C THR A 49 -20.68 -7.07 -15.53
N VAL A 50 -20.77 -8.37 -15.80
CA VAL A 50 -22.03 -9.12 -15.71
C VAL A 50 -22.49 -9.11 -14.26
N VAL A 51 -23.71 -8.63 -14.03
CA VAL A 51 -24.30 -8.62 -12.69
C VAL A 51 -25.07 -9.92 -12.47
N GLY A 52 -24.83 -10.63 -11.36
CA GLY A 52 -25.58 -11.84 -11.00
C GLY A 52 -27.00 -11.57 -10.49
N SER A 53 -27.30 -10.33 -10.09
CA SER A 53 -28.62 -9.87 -9.60
C SER A 53 -28.80 -8.38 -9.88
N SER A 54 -29.96 -7.97 -10.39
CA SER A 54 -30.24 -6.63 -10.95
C SER A 54 -30.06 -5.42 -10.00
N GLU A 55 -29.86 -5.62 -8.70
CA GLU A 55 -29.91 -4.53 -7.72
C GLU A 55 -28.55 -4.07 -7.15
N ILE A 56 -27.47 -4.82 -7.35
CA ILE A 56 -26.18 -4.55 -6.67
C ILE A 56 -25.08 -4.30 -7.71
N TYR A 57 -24.51 -3.09 -7.72
CA TYR A 57 -23.28 -2.81 -8.46
C TYR A 57 -22.07 -3.32 -7.67
N GLU A 58 -21.01 -3.73 -8.36
CA GLU A 58 -19.76 -4.14 -7.72
C GLU A 58 -19.01 -2.90 -7.20
N GLU A 59 -18.48 -2.98 -5.98
CA GLU A 59 -17.62 -1.95 -5.38
C GLU A 59 -16.16 -2.44 -5.36
N VAL A 60 -15.26 -1.63 -5.90
CA VAL A 60 -13.81 -1.84 -5.89
C VAL A 60 -13.14 -0.74 -5.08
N GLY A 61 -12.19 -1.10 -4.21
CA GLY A 61 -11.69 -0.20 -3.18
C GLY A 61 -10.21 0.15 -3.31
N CYS A 62 -9.85 1.31 -2.78
CA CYS A 62 -8.48 1.73 -2.52
C CYS A 62 -8.43 2.43 -1.17
N THR A 63 -7.97 1.71 -0.15
CA THR A 63 -7.88 2.20 1.24
C THR A 63 -6.45 2.57 1.58
N ILE A 64 -6.23 3.85 1.84
CA ILE A 64 -4.96 4.41 2.24
C ILE A 64 -5.07 4.80 3.71
N ASN A 65 -4.35 4.08 4.56
CA ASN A 65 -4.42 4.28 6.00
C ASN A 65 -3.17 4.98 6.51
N ASN A 66 -3.39 6.17 7.07
CA ASN A 66 -2.38 7.00 7.70
C ASN A 66 -1.12 7.23 6.83
N PRO A 67 -1.28 7.85 5.66
CA PRO A 67 -0.18 8.16 4.74
C PRO A 67 0.81 9.13 5.41
N THR A 68 2.11 8.94 5.21
CA THR A 68 3.19 9.75 5.81
C THR A 68 3.14 11.18 5.28
N LEU A 69 3.60 12.16 6.07
CA LEU A 69 3.80 13.54 5.61
C LEU A 69 4.63 13.55 4.32
N GLY A 70 4.15 14.27 3.29
CA GLY A 70 4.73 14.35 1.95
C GLY A 70 4.41 13.16 1.01
N ASP A 71 3.74 12.11 1.49
CA ASP A 71 3.25 11.04 0.61
C ASP A 71 2.25 11.61 -0.40
N HIS A 72 2.21 11.01 -1.59
CA HIS A 72 1.29 11.37 -2.67
C HIS A 72 0.20 10.33 -2.78
N ILE A 73 -1.05 10.77 -2.78
CA ILE A 73 -2.22 9.91 -3.05
C ILE A 73 -2.74 10.24 -4.43
N VAL A 74 -2.75 9.26 -5.31
CA VAL A 74 -3.10 9.42 -6.72
C VAL A 74 -4.40 8.70 -7.00
N LEU A 75 -5.36 9.40 -7.60
CA LEU A 75 -6.60 8.85 -8.15
C LEU A 75 -6.55 8.95 -9.68
N ILE A 76 -6.71 7.81 -10.34
CA ILE A 76 -6.88 7.71 -11.79
C ILE A 76 -8.31 7.25 -12.06
N CYS A 77 -9.10 8.09 -12.73
CA CYS A 77 -10.50 7.79 -13.07
C CYS A 77 -10.75 8.06 -14.55
N PRO A 78 -11.41 7.15 -15.31
CA PRO A 78 -11.68 7.35 -16.72
C PRO A 78 -12.58 8.56 -16.98
N LYS A 79 -12.45 9.14 -18.18
CA LYS A 79 -13.36 10.17 -18.69
C LYS A 79 -14.58 9.56 -19.33
N LYS A 80 -15.66 10.36 -19.32
CA LYS A 80 -16.90 10.01 -20.00
C LYS A 80 -16.67 9.79 -21.49
N ASN A 81 -17.16 8.68 -22.01
CA ASN A 81 -17.10 8.32 -23.42
C ASN A 81 -18.37 7.60 -23.88
N ASN A 82 -18.52 7.37 -25.17
CA ASN A 82 -19.69 6.65 -25.71
C ASN A 82 -19.62 5.12 -25.48
N GLY A 83 -18.66 4.65 -24.71
CA GLY A 83 -18.33 3.25 -24.51
C GLY A 83 -18.56 2.82 -23.06
N ASP A 84 -17.54 2.20 -22.46
CA ASP A 84 -17.59 1.59 -21.11
C ASP A 84 -17.83 2.59 -19.97
N PHE A 85 -17.78 3.90 -20.26
CA PHE A 85 -17.80 4.97 -19.25
C PHE A 85 -18.85 6.05 -19.59
N SER A 86 -20.01 5.67 -20.13
CA SER A 86 -21.02 6.63 -20.60
C SER A 86 -21.64 7.48 -19.49
N ASN A 87 -21.69 6.98 -18.27
CA ASN A 87 -22.21 7.68 -17.10
C ASN A 87 -21.20 7.75 -15.94
N ILE A 88 -19.89 7.73 -16.25
CA ILE A 88 -18.85 7.91 -15.24
C ILE A 88 -18.91 9.31 -14.61
N GLU A 89 -18.79 9.37 -13.29
CA GLU A 89 -18.68 10.62 -12.53
C GLU A 89 -17.60 10.50 -11.43
N ILE A 90 -16.95 11.61 -11.09
CA ILE A 90 -16.09 11.71 -9.91
C ILE A 90 -16.90 12.41 -8.82
N VAL A 91 -16.94 11.83 -7.62
CA VAL A 91 -17.71 12.40 -6.50
C VAL A 91 -16.82 12.50 -5.25
N PRO A 92 -16.56 13.69 -4.72
CA PRO A 92 -16.97 15.00 -5.23
C PRO A 92 -16.32 15.34 -6.58
N THR A 93 -16.95 16.21 -7.37
CA THR A 93 -16.46 16.62 -8.70
C THR A 93 -15.01 17.11 -8.64
N ASN A 94 -14.68 17.84 -7.57
CA ASN A 94 -13.37 18.45 -7.34
C ASN A 94 -12.50 17.65 -6.38
N CYS A 95 -12.68 16.34 -6.23
CA CYS A 95 -11.72 15.50 -5.49
C CYS A 95 -10.27 15.78 -5.96
N PHE A 96 -9.24 16.02 -5.15
CA PHE A 96 -9.17 16.08 -3.69
C PHE A 96 -9.28 17.50 -3.09
N GLU A 97 -9.54 18.53 -3.90
CA GLU A 97 -9.84 19.89 -3.39
C GLU A 97 -11.10 19.89 -2.51
N SER A 98 -12.01 18.94 -2.76
CA SER A 98 -13.10 18.61 -1.86
C SER A 98 -13.19 17.10 -1.60
N HIS A 99 -13.84 16.73 -0.50
CA HIS A 99 -13.96 15.34 -0.06
C HIS A 99 -15.28 15.08 0.66
N LEU A 100 -15.63 13.82 0.83
CA LEU A 100 -16.79 13.39 1.63
C LEU A 100 -16.33 12.78 2.95
N TYR A 101 -17.16 12.90 4.00
CA TYR A 101 -16.99 12.12 5.25
C TYR A 101 -17.74 10.79 5.25
N SER A 102 -18.56 10.53 4.23
CA SER A 102 -19.25 9.25 4.01
C SER A 102 -19.22 8.90 2.53
N ALA A 103 -18.84 7.66 2.23
CA ALA A 103 -18.66 7.17 0.86
C ALA A 103 -19.90 7.39 -0.01
N TYR A 104 -21.10 7.21 0.52
CA TYR A 104 -22.34 7.17 -0.26
C TYR A 104 -23.11 8.50 -0.29
N LYS A 105 -22.50 9.59 0.18
CA LYS A 105 -23.08 10.94 0.04
C LYS A 105 -22.77 11.54 -1.33
N ASN A 106 -23.59 12.48 -1.75
CA ASN A 106 -23.48 13.21 -3.02
C ASN A 106 -22.62 14.48 -2.88
N ASP A 107 -22.40 15.17 -4.00
CA ASP A 107 -21.55 16.36 -4.12
C ASP A 107 -22.00 17.51 -3.20
N SER A 108 -23.31 17.63 -2.90
CA SER A 108 -23.82 18.66 -1.97
C SER A 108 -23.39 18.47 -0.52
N SER A 109 -22.87 17.29 -0.17
CA SER A 109 -22.29 16.99 1.14
C SER A 109 -20.76 17.09 1.15
N ALA A 110 -20.16 17.62 0.10
CA ALA A 110 -18.72 17.78 0.01
C ALA A 110 -18.21 18.87 0.95
N TYR A 111 -17.05 18.62 1.54
CA TYR A 111 -16.31 19.57 2.35
C TYR A 111 -15.04 19.94 1.61
N HIS A 112 -14.70 21.22 1.63
CA HIS A 112 -13.42 21.68 1.10
C HIS A 112 -12.26 21.16 1.96
N LEU A 113 -11.10 20.97 1.32
CA LEU A 113 -9.90 20.41 1.94
C LEU A 113 -9.43 21.22 3.17
N GLU A 114 -9.69 22.54 3.17
CA GLU A 114 -9.39 23.46 4.27
C GLU A 114 -10.12 23.09 5.58
N LYS A 115 -11.23 22.32 5.53
CA LYS A 115 -11.87 21.78 6.75
C LYS A 115 -10.99 20.78 7.50
N LEU A 116 -9.94 20.27 6.87
CA LEU A 116 -8.94 19.41 7.49
C LEU A 116 -7.68 20.19 7.91
N ASP A 117 -7.69 21.51 7.80
CA ASP A 117 -6.53 22.41 7.91
C ASP A 117 -5.45 22.13 6.84
N ILE A 118 -5.88 21.67 5.66
CA ILE A 118 -5.00 21.37 4.53
C ILE A 118 -5.26 22.39 3.42
N ASP A 119 -4.21 23.10 3.01
CA ASP A 119 -4.28 24.10 1.93
C ASP A 119 -4.58 23.44 0.57
N LYS A 120 -5.44 24.07 -0.24
CA LYS A 120 -5.77 23.62 -1.61
C LYS A 120 -4.55 23.36 -2.50
N LYS A 121 -3.41 24.01 -2.26
CA LYS A 121 -2.16 23.81 -3.05
C LYS A 121 -1.67 22.36 -3.01
N TYR A 122 -2.08 21.59 -2.00
CA TYR A 122 -1.75 20.18 -1.86
C TYR A 122 -2.65 19.26 -2.69
N ALA A 123 -3.73 19.78 -3.28
CA ALA A 123 -4.56 19.08 -4.26
C ALA A 123 -4.16 19.51 -5.67
N ILE A 124 -3.70 18.55 -6.48
CA ILE A 124 -3.28 18.78 -7.87
C ILE A 124 -4.25 18.04 -8.78
N ASN A 125 -4.85 18.78 -9.72
CA ASN A 125 -5.78 18.25 -10.70
C ASN A 125 -5.17 18.32 -12.10
N SER A 126 -5.13 17.19 -12.79
CA SER A 126 -4.64 17.06 -14.16
C SER A 126 -5.63 16.25 -15.01
N SER A 127 -5.70 16.58 -16.29
CA SER A 127 -6.72 16.08 -17.22
C SER A 127 -6.03 15.59 -18.48
N PHE A 128 -6.18 14.31 -18.79
CA PHE A 128 -5.61 13.66 -19.99
C PHE A 128 -6.70 13.38 -21.02
N SER A 129 -6.38 12.81 -22.18
CA SER A 129 -7.36 12.53 -23.24
C SER A 129 -8.56 11.71 -22.75
N ASP A 130 -8.30 10.71 -21.94
CA ASP A 130 -9.20 9.59 -21.65
C ASP A 130 -9.37 9.32 -20.14
N PHE A 131 -8.64 10.04 -19.29
CA PHE A 131 -8.76 9.95 -17.83
C PHE A 131 -8.45 11.27 -17.12
N TYR A 132 -8.86 11.34 -15.86
CA TYR A 132 -8.45 12.37 -14.91
C TYR A 132 -7.37 11.81 -13.98
N LEU A 133 -6.36 12.62 -13.69
CA LEU A 133 -5.32 12.36 -12.70
C LEU A 133 -5.47 13.37 -11.56
N LYS A 134 -5.80 12.90 -10.38
CA LYS A 134 -6.02 13.74 -9.19
C LYS A 134 -5.03 13.32 -8.13
N ILE A 135 -4.30 14.26 -7.54
CA ILE A 135 -3.25 13.98 -6.57
C ILE A 135 -3.51 14.79 -5.29
N LEU A 136 -3.42 14.14 -4.14
CA LEU A 136 -3.34 14.79 -2.84
C LEU A 136 -1.94 14.56 -2.26
N VAL A 137 -1.21 15.63 -1.98
CA VAL A 137 0.06 15.58 -1.25
C VAL A 137 -0.25 15.73 0.23
N ILE A 138 0.21 14.81 1.08
CA ILE A 138 -0.02 14.92 2.51
C ILE A 138 0.80 16.10 3.05
N PRO A 139 0.17 17.11 3.67
CA PRO A 139 0.87 18.30 4.10
C PRO A 139 1.81 18.00 5.26
N ASN A 140 2.68 18.96 5.56
CA ASN A 140 3.63 18.92 6.67
C ASN A 140 2.92 18.74 8.02
N GLU A 141 1.70 19.26 8.13
CA GLU A 141 0.92 19.35 9.36
C GLU A 141 -0.57 19.15 9.04
N TYR A 142 -1.28 18.34 9.82
CA TYR A 142 -2.75 18.35 9.83
C TYR A 142 -3.26 17.92 11.21
N LYS A 143 -4.32 18.58 11.69
CA LYS A 143 -4.83 18.38 13.07
C LYS A 143 -5.98 17.38 13.16
N SER A 144 -6.50 16.96 12.02
CA SER A 144 -7.75 16.21 11.93
C SER A 144 -7.55 14.69 11.95
N HIS A 145 -8.21 14.01 12.90
CA HIS A 145 -8.46 12.56 12.81
C HIS A 145 -9.77 12.33 12.04
N LYS A 146 -9.66 12.12 10.73
CA LYS A 146 -10.83 12.00 9.84
C LYS A 146 -10.59 10.92 8.80
N THR A 147 -11.68 10.26 8.41
CA THR A 147 -11.70 9.46 7.18
C THR A 147 -12.39 10.26 6.10
N ILE A 148 -11.75 10.38 4.95
CA ILE A 148 -12.27 11.11 3.81
C ILE A 148 -12.41 10.18 2.61
N TYR A 149 -13.37 10.48 1.76
CA TYR A 149 -13.74 9.65 0.63
C TYR A 149 -13.82 10.46 -0.65
N CYS A 150 -13.41 9.81 -1.74
CA CYS A 150 -13.75 10.17 -3.10
C CYS A 150 -14.21 8.93 -3.85
N ARG A 151 -14.99 9.12 -4.92
CA ARG A 151 -15.50 8.06 -5.76
C ARG A 151 -15.21 8.32 -7.23
N CYS A 152 -14.94 7.25 -7.95
CA CYS A 152 -14.99 7.15 -9.39
C CYS A 152 -16.17 6.23 -9.71
N ASP A 153 -17.34 6.81 -9.95
CA ASP A 153 -18.61 6.10 -9.96
C ASP A 153 -19.07 5.86 -11.40
N ASN A 154 -19.03 4.60 -11.85
CA ASN A 154 -19.56 4.17 -13.13
C ASN A 154 -20.85 3.35 -12.98
N SER A 155 -21.43 3.31 -11.78
CA SER A 155 -22.53 2.39 -11.43
C SER A 155 -23.82 2.62 -12.22
N LYS A 156 -23.94 3.81 -12.84
CA LYS A 156 -25.03 4.22 -13.75
C LYS A 156 -24.79 3.83 -15.22
N THR A 157 -23.62 3.28 -15.58
CA THR A 157 -23.37 2.81 -16.94
C THR A 157 -23.91 1.40 -17.11
N GLU A 158 -24.86 1.23 -18.01
CA GLU A 158 -25.45 -0.08 -18.35
C GLU A 158 -25.26 -0.38 -19.83
N LYS A 159 -24.94 -1.64 -20.14
CA LYS A 159 -24.79 -2.14 -21.51
C LYS A 159 -25.47 -3.49 -21.68
N ASN A 160 -26.25 -3.62 -22.73
CA ASN A 160 -26.81 -4.90 -23.14
C ASN A 160 -25.76 -5.71 -23.91
N ILE A 161 -25.64 -7.00 -23.64
CA ILE A 161 -24.83 -7.90 -24.45
C ILE A 161 -25.68 -8.36 -25.64
N PRO A 162 -25.28 -8.07 -26.90
CA PRO A 162 -26.03 -8.53 -28.07
C PRO A 162 -26.19 -10.05 -28.06
N GLY A 163 -27.43 -10.54 -28.12
CA GLY A 163 -27.74 -11.97 -28.15
C GLY A 163 -27.70 -12.68 -26.78
N GLN A 164 -27.64 -11.95 -25.66
CA GLN A 164 -27.78 -12.51 -24.31
C GLN A 164 -28.71 -11.63 -23.46
N ASP A 165 -29.57 -12.25 -22.64
CA ASP A 165 -30.38 -11.55 -21.61
C ASP A 165 -29.53 -11.18 -20.38
N LYS A 166 -28.36 -10.58 -20.62
CA LYS A 166 -27.43 -10.14 -19.59
C LYS A 166 -27.11 -8.66 -19.74
N ILE A 167 -27.26 -7.94 -18.64
CA ILE A 167 -26.88 -6.52 -18.53
C ILE A 167 -25.52 -6.45 -17.87
N LEU A 168 -24.59 -5.74 -18.52
CA LEU A 168 -23.34 -5.31 -17.91
C LEU A 168 -23.58 -4.00 -17.18
N LYS A 169 -23.18 -3.91 -15.91
CA LYS A 169 -23.29 -2.69 -15.11
C LYS A 169 -21.91 -2.24 -14.65
N GLY A 170 -21.64 -0.94 -14.79
CA GLY A 170 -20.40 -0.33 -14.31
C GLY A 170 -20.26 -0.46 -12.79
N LYS A 171 -19.02 -0.32 -12.32
CA LYS A 171 -18.67 -0.47 -10.90
C LYS A 171 -18.51 0.89 -10.22
N LEU A 172 -18.47 0.87 -8.90
CA LEU A 172 -18.10 2.01 -8.08
C LEU A 172 -16.67 1.84 -7.58
N GLY A 173 -15.78 2.75 -7.95
CA GLY A 173 -14.42 2.84 -7.43
C GLY A 173 -14.36 3.76 -6.21
N LEU A 174 -13.99 3.23 -5.04
CA LEU A 174 -13.97 3.97 -3.79
C LEU A 174 -12.54 4.26 -3.34
N VAL A 175 -12.18 5.54 -3.23
CA VAL A 175 -10.97 5.99 -2.53
C VAL A 175 -11.34 6.30 -1.09
N LYS A 176 -10.65 5.65 -0.15
CA LYS A 176 -10.81 5.87 1.29
C LYS A 176 -9.46 6.25 1.88
N ILE A 177 -9.37 7.47 2.43
CA ILE A 177 -8.15 7.97 3.07
C ILE A 177 -8.43 8.16 4.55
N ILE A 178 -7.73 7.40 5.39
CA ILE A 178 -7.84 7.50 6.85
C ILE A 178 -6.68 8.37 7.34
N LEU A 179 -6.96 9.61 7.71
CA LEU A 179 -6.01 10.54 8.28
C LEU A 179 -6.05 10.43 9.81
N ARG A 180 -4.89 10.22 10.43
CA ARG A 180 -4.74 10.23 11.88
C ARG A 180 -3.67 11.24 12.24
N ASN A 181 -3.87 12.01 13.30
CA ASN A 181 -2.84 12.92 13.79
C ASN A 181 -1.51 12.15 13.99
N GLN A 182 -0.49 12.47 13.19
CA GLN A 182 0.78 11.75 13.16
C GLN A 182 1.79 12.28 14.18
N TYR A 183 1.56 13.46 14.75
CA TYR A 183 2.50 14.13 15.65
C TYR A 183 2.89 13.30 16.87
N ASN A 184 2.01 12.41 17.33
CA ASN A 184 2.28 11.60 18.52
C ASN A 184 3.39 10.55 18.32
N ASN A 185 3.78 10.25 17.08
CA ASN A 185 4.78 9.21 16.75
C ASN A 185 6.01 9.77 16.00
N ILE A 186 6.18 11.09 15.98
CA ILE A 186 7.32 11.74 15.30
C ILE A 186 8.42 12.00 16.32
N ILE A 187 9.63 11.53 16.02
CA ILE A 187 10.86 11.95 16.66
C ILE A 187 11.31 13.23 15.93
N ASP A 188 11.01 14.40 16.48
CA ASP A 188 11.44 15.69 15.91
C ASP A 188 12.80 16.10 16.49
N LEU A 189 13.79 16.30 15.62
CA LEU A 189 15.07 16.87 15.99
C LEU A 189 14.97 18.41 15.99
N GLU A 190 14.18 18.99 16.89
CA GLU A 190 13.88 20.44 16.91
C GLU A 190 15.13 21.34 16.91
N LYS A 191 16.23 20.88 17.52
CA LYS A 191 17.51 21.60 17.53
C LYS A 191 18.10 21.83 16.13
N THR A 192 17.67 21.07 15.12
CA THR A 192 18.02 21.33 13.71
C THR A 192 17.35 22.59 13.16
N LYS A 193 16.25 23.07 13.75
CA LYS A 193 15.56 24.32 13.38
C LYS A 193 16.24 25.58 13.93
N HIS A 194 16.89 25.46 15.10
CA HIS A 194 17.48 26.58 15.84
C HIS A 194 18.96 26.82 15.55
N ILE A 195 19.48 26.30 14.44
CA ILE A 195 20.85 26.58 14.00
C ILE A 195 20.87 28.01 13.45
N ILE A 196 20.82 28.97 14.36
CA ILE A 196 21.03 30.40 14.15
C ILE A 196 22.50 30.66 14.47
N HIS A 197 23.19 31.24 13.48
CA HIS A 197 24.63 31.41 13.40
C HIS A 197 25.28 32.04 14.63
N ASN A 198 26.45 31.48 15.00
CA ASN A 198 27.66 32.23 15.37
C ASN A 198 28.87 31.37 15.78
N LYS A 199 28.82 30.03 15.65
CA LYS A 199 29.98 29.16 15.95
C LYS A 199 30.10 28.01 14.95
N LYS A 200 31.33 27.60 14.64
CA LYS A 200 31.65 26.35 13.93
C LYS A 200 31.25 25.15 14.80
N ASP A 201 29.96 24.91 14.93
CA ASP A 201 29.43 23.85 15.79
C ASP A 201 29.19 22.58 14.96
N THR A 202 29.55 21.44 15.55
CA THR A 202 29.23 20.12 15.02
C THR A 202 28.14 19.51 15.89
N TYR A 203 26.99 19.21 15.29
CA TYR A 203 25.87 18.59 15.98
C TYR A 203 25.88 17.09 15.73
N LYS A 204 25.81 16.29 16.80
CA LYS A 204 25.75 14.83 16.73
C LYS A 204 24.51 14.32 17.44
N TYR A 205 23.70 13.54 16.73
CA TYR A 205 22.50 12.88 17.25
C TYR A 205 22.69 11.37 17.17
N ASP A 206 22.49 10.67 18.28
CA ASP A 206 22.43 9.21 18.32
C ASP A 206 20.98 8.80 18.59
N ILE A 207 20.32 8.24 17.57
CA ILE A 207 18.89 7.92 17.60
C ILE A 207 18.71 6.42 17.54
N LYS A 208 18.05 5.86 18.56
CA LYS A 208 17.59 4.47 18.53
C LYS A 208 16.18 4.42 17.94
N LEU A 209 16.07 3.86 16.73
CA LEU A 209 14.84 3.72 15.98
C LEU A 209 14.15 2.37 16.24
N LYS A 210 12.83 2.37 16.07
CA LYS A 210 11.97 1.20 16.01
C LYS A 210 11.29 1.10 14.64
N GLU A 211 10.71 -0.06 14.39
CA GLU A 211 9.91 -0.32 13.19
C GLU A 211 8.78 0.72 13.08
N SER A 212 8.57 1.27 11.89
CA SER A 212 7.58 2.32 11.59
C SER A 212 7.74 3.67 12.30
N ASP A 213 8.86 3.91 13.01
CA ASP A 213 9.14 5.24 13.57
C ASP A 213 9.22 6.29 12.45
N ILE A 214 8.81 7.52 12.76
CA ILE A 214 8.93 8.67 11.87
C ILE A 214 9.96 9.62 12.49
N LEU A 215 11.04 9.88 11.77
CA LEU A 215 12.06 10.85 12.14
C LEU A 215 11.86 12.11 11.30
N MET A 216 11.78 13.27 11.94
CA MET A 216 11.68 14.57 11.28
C MET A 216 12.85 15.46 11.70
N PHE A 217 13.49 16.11 10.73
CA PHE A 217 14.59 17.03 10.97
C PHE A 217 14.70 18.06 9.85
N TYR A 218 15.31 19.21 10.17
CA TYR A 218 15.46 20.32 9.23
C TYR A 218 16.75 20.20 8.41
N MET A 219 16.69 20.50 7.12
CA MET A 219 17.82 20.56 6.18
C MET A 219 17.72 21.78 5.26
N LYS A 220 18.72 22.66 5.24
CA LYS A 220 18.75 23.81 4.31
C LYS A 220 18.86 23.33 2.85
N GLU A 221 18.26 24.06 1.92
CA GLU A 221 18.28 23.73 0.47
C GLU A 221 19.70 23.55 -0.11
N GLU A 222 20.69 24.25 0.43
CA GLU A 222 22.08 24.24 -0.05
C GLU A 222 22.99 23.26 0.72
N THR A 223 22.43 22.27 1.43
CA THR A 223 23.22 21.27 2.17
C THR A 223 23.65 20.09 1.30
N ILE A 224 24.94 19.73 1.38
CA ILE A 224 25.45 18.47 0.82
C ILE A 224 25.07 17.35 1.78
N VAL A 225 24.43 16.30 1.27
CA VAL A 225 24.00 15.14 2.06
C VAL A 225 24.88 13.95 1.74
N GLU A 226 25.46 13.37 2.77
CA GLU A 226 26.21 12.12 2.68
C GLU A 226 25.54 11.07 3.57
N SER A 227 25.42 9.86 3.04
CA SER A 227 24.88 8.71 3.79
C SER A 227 25.92 7.61 3.89
N GLY A 228 26.32 7.26 5.10
CA GLY A 228 27.17 6.11 5.38
C GLY A 228 26.33 4.89 5.79
N ASN A 229 26.42 3.80 5.01
CA ASN A 229 25.80 2.49 5.31
C ASN A 229 24.26 2.51 5.48
N CYS A 230 23.56 3.52 4.96
CA CYS A 230 22.10 3.62 5.07
C CYS A 230 21.35 2.85 3.98
N GLU A 231 22.04 2.36 2.95
CA GLU A 231 21.48 1.59 1.83
C GLU A 231 20.88 0.24 2.28
N GLU A 232 21.28 -0.27 3.44
CA GLU A 232 20.76 -1.52 3.99
C GLU A 232 19.32 -1.41 4.53
N ILE A 233 18.81 -0.18 4.73
CA ILE A 233 17.45 0.07 5.25
C ILE A 233 16.44 0.09 4.09
N LEU A 234 15.94 -1.09 3.72
CA LEU A 234 14.92 -1.22 2.67
C LEU A 234 13.58 -0.58 3.06
N ASN A 235 12.82 -0.12 2.06
CA ASN A 235 11.47 0.46 2.22
C ASN A 235 11.39 1.69 3.13
N THR A 236 12.52 2.36 3.41
CA THR A 236 12.50 3.70 4.02
C THR A 236 11.78 4.68 3.10
N LYS A 237 10.83 5.44 3.63
CA LYS A 237 10.21 6.56 2.90
C LYS A 237 10.85 7.87 3.29
N ILE A 238 11.23 8.66 2.30
CA ILE A 238 11.89 9.95 2.49
C ILE A 238 11.04 10.99 1.77
N ASN A 239 10.56 11.99 2.51
CA ASN A 239 9.79 13.08 1.96
C ASN A 239 10.45 14.41 2.35
N LEU A 240 10.65 15.28 1.37
CA LEU A 240 11.04 16.67 1.59
C LEU A 240 9.78 17.54 1.64
N LEU A 241 9.63 18.27 2.74
CA LEU A 241 8.50 19.14 3.01
C LEU A 241 8.80 20.59 2.61
N SER A 242 7.75 21.39 2.40
CA SER A 242 7.87 22.77 1.88
C SER A 242 8.56 23.78 2.81
N ASN A 243 8.96 23.35 4.01
CA ASN A 243 9.61 24.16 5.04
C ASN A 243 11.01 23.64 5.36
N ASN A 244 11.64 22.94 4.41
CA ASN A 244 12.97 22.35 4.57
C ASN A 244 13.03 21.24 5.64
N ASN A 245 11.89 20.74 6.11
CA ASN A 245 11.85 19.53 6.92
C ASN A 245 11.97 18.30 6.03
N VAL A 246 12.83 17.38 6.42
CA VAL A 246 12.89 16.02 5.90
C VAL A 246 12.16 15.10 6.85
N VAL A 247 11.28 14.26 6.30
CA VAL A 247 10.56 13.22 7.03
C VAL A 247 11.04 11.87 6.53
N LEU A 248 11.59 11.09 7.44
CA LEU A 248 12.03 9.71 7.24
C LEU A 248 11.08 8.78 7.98
N LYS A 249 10.29 7.98 7.25
CA LYS A 249 9.52 6.89 7.86
C LYS A 249 10.29 5.59 7.72
N MET A 250 10.56 4.98 8.86
CA MET A 250 11.24 3.69 8.95
C MET A 250 10.34 2.55 8.48
N PRO A 251 10.93 1.48 7.91
CA PRO A 251 10.18 0.30 7.49
C PRO A 251 9.54 -0.44 8.68
N SER A 252 8.60 -1.33 8.37
CA SER A 252 8.04 -2.27 9.34
C SER A 252 8.94 -3.46 9.62
N ILE A 253 9.99 -3.70 8.81
CA ILE A 253 10.96 -4.79 9.02
C ILE A 253 12.37 -4.25 8.85
N PHE A 254 13.19 -4.39 9.90
CA PHE A 254 14.64 -4.31 9.79
C PHE A 254 15.21 -5.71 9.51
N ILE A 255 15.81 -5.91 8.32
CA ILE A 255 16.40 -7.20 7.91
C ILE A 255 17.69 -7.48 8.69
N ASN A 256 18.46 -6.44 9.00
CA ASN A 256 19.72 -6.47 9.73
C ASN A 256 19.69 -5.46 10.88
N ASN A 257 20.67 -5.54 11.78
CA ASN A 257 20.92 -4.45 12.71
C ASN A 257 21.36 -3.22 11.90
N ILE A 258 20.78 -2.07 12.19
CA ILE A 258 21.09 -0.82 11.51
C ILE A 258 22.09 -0.04 12.35
N ASN A 259 23.14 0.43 11.69
CA ASN A 259 24.06 1.45 12.20
C ASN A 259 24.48 2.34 11.02
N CYS A 260 23.65 3.34 10.75
CA CYS A 260 23.78 4.23 9.60
C CYS A 260 24.05 5.65 10.08
N MET A 261 24.79 6.43 9.30
CA MET A 261 25.06 7.83 9.61
C MET A 261 24.58 8.70 8.44
N LEU A 262 23.70 9.64 8.72
CA LEU A 262 23.37 10.73 7.81
C LEU A 262 24.20 11.94 8.24
N SER A 263 24.88 12.56 7.29
CA SER A 263 25.53 13.84 7.54
C SER A 263 25.10 14.88 6.54
N SER A 264 24.92 16.11 7.03
CA SER A 264 24.73 17.28 6.20
C SER A 264 25.73 18.36 6.56
N GLN A 265 26.18 19.07 5.53
CA GLN A 265 27.07 20.22 5.68
C GLN A 265 26.49 21.39 4.89
N ASP A 266 26.39 22.55 5.53
CA ASP A 266 25.96 23.78 4.88
C ASP A 266 27.15 24.62 4.37
N GLN A 267 26.85 25.73 3.68
CA GLN A 267 27.86 26.62 3.11
C GLN A 267 28.76 27.30 4.18
N ASN A 268 28.35 27.33 5.44
CA ASN A 268 29.12 27.88 6.56
C ASN A 268 30.00 26.82 7.24
N ASN A 269 30.10 25.61 6.65
CA ASN A 269 30.76 24.44 7.22
C ASN A 269 30.18 23.97 8.56
N GLU A 270 28.93 24.32 8.88
CA GLU A 270 28.22 23.71 10.01
C GLU A 270 27.86 22.27 9.62
N LYS A 271 28.20 21.32 10.49
CA LYS A 271 28.05 19.88 10.21
C LYS A 271 27.05 19.26 11.17
N ILE A 272 26.07 18.56 10.60
CA ILE A 272 25.11 17.74 11.34
C ILE A 272 25.43 16.28 11.05
N TYR A 273 25.50 15.47 12.10
CA TYR A 273 25.63 14.03 12.03
C TYR A 273 24.46 13.40 12.78
N ILE A 274 23.73 12.51 12.12
CA ILE A 274 22.62 11.76 12.67
C ILE A 274 22.95 10.27 12.53
N ASN A 275 23.33 9.66 13.65
CA ASN A 275 23.57 8.22 13.77
C ASN A 275 22.25 7.51 14.07
N LEU A 276 21.80 6.70 13.12
CA LEU A 276 20.60 5.87 13.22
C LEU A 276 20.97 4.46 13.63
N LYS A 277 20.40 3.98 14.73
CA LYS A 277 20.61 2.62 15.25
C LYS A 277 19.28 1.89 15.41
N ALA A 278 19.19 0.67 14.90
CA ALA A 278 18.01 -0.19 15.10
C ALA A 278 18.43 -1.65 15.25
N ASP A 279 17.68 -2.40 16.05
CA ASP A 279 17.88 -3.84 16.21
C ASP A 279 17.10 -4.57 15.10
N LYS A 280 17.67 -5.67 14.56
CA LYS A 280 17.00 -6.55 13.60
C LYS A 280 15.65 -7.03 14.14
N THR A 281 14.66 -7.12 13.26
CA THR A 281 13.33 -7.70 13.55
C THR A 281 13.47 -9.11 14.09
N LYS A 282 12.96 -9.35 15.31
CA LYS A 282 13.21 -10.63 16.01
C LYS A 282 12.30 -11.78 15.59
N HIS A 283 11.06 -11.51 15.18
CA HIS A 283 10.06 -12.54 14.93
C HIS A 283 9.31 -12.28 13.63
N ILE A 284 9.38 -13.24 12.70
CA ILE A 284 8.58 -13.25 11.47
C ILE A 284 7.60 -14.41 11.59
N ASP A 285 6.31 -14.10 11.66
CA ASP A 285 5.29 -15.14 11.58
C ASP A 285 5.31 -15.71 10.14
N GLY A 286 5.53 -16.99 9.95
CA GLY A 286 5.80 -17.48 8.61
C GLY A 286 6.10 -18.96 8.52
N CYS A 287 6.41 -19.41 7.30
CA CYS A 287 6.64 -20.81 6.96
C CYS A 287 8.05 -20.98 6.36
N ASP A 288 8.91 -21.74 7.04
CA ASP A 288 10.18 -22.20 6.49
C ASP A 288 10.02 -23.61 5.91
N PHE A 289 10.12 -23.76 4.59
CA PHE A 289 9.99 -25.07 3.95
C PHE A 289 11.30 -25.87 3.87
N THR A 290 12.33 -25.40 4.57
CA THR A 290 13.65 -26.04 4.67
C THR A 290 13.96 -26.53 6.08
N LYS A 291 13.12 -26.21 7.06
CA LYS A 291 13.34 -26.51 8.48
C LYS A 291 12.05 -26.92 9.19
N PRO A 292 12.11 -27.78 10.21
CA PRO A 292 10.94 -28.10 11.03
C PRO A 292 10.53 -26.90 11.90
N LYS A 293 9.25 -26.92 12.34
CA LYS A 293 8.67 -25.93 13.24
C LYS A 293 9.56 -25.63 14.45
N GLY A 294 9.69 -24.34 14.79
CA GLY A 294 10.48 -23.87 15.93
C GLY A 294 11.99 -23.77 15.68
N LYS A 295 12.47 -24.09 14.46
CA LYS A 295 13.88 -23.88 14.07
C LYS A 295 14.00 -22.71 13.08
N GLY A 296 14.90 -21.77 13.35
CA GLY A 296 15.17 -20.62 12.48
C GLY A 296 14.38 -19.36 12.87
N ILE A 297 14.23 -18.44 11.93
CA ILE A 297 13.57 -17.13 12.15
C ILE A 297 12.04 -17.18 12.02
N TYR A 298 11.52 -18.27 11.45
CA TYR A 298 10.09 -18.47 11.20
C TYR A 298 9.46 -19.34 12.29
N LYS A 299 8.26 -18.95 12.73
CA LYS A 299 7.52 -19.68 13.77
C LYS A 299 7.06 -21.07 13.33
N ASN A 300 6.69 -21.23 12.06
CA ASN A 300 6.24 -22.48 11.48
C ASN A 300 7.19 -22.96 10.37
N GLY A 301 7.13 -24.25 10.06
CA GLY A 301 7.95 -24.84 9.00
C GLY A 301 7.90 -26.36 8.98
N PHE A 302 8.28 -26.94 7.86
CA PHE A 302 8.56 -28.36 7.66
C PHE A 302 9.43 -28.51 6.41
N ILE A 303 10.21 -29.57 6.31
CA ILE A 303 11.05 -29.80 5.13
C ILE A 303 10.16 -30.34 3.99
N ILE A 304 10.17 -29.69 2.83
CA ILE A 304 9.32 -30.09 1.69
C ILE A 304 9.58 -31.53 1.22
N ASN A 305 10.83 -31.99 1.33
CA ASN A 305 11.21 -33.35 0.95
C ASN A 305 10.62 -34.43 1.87
N ASP A 306 10.23 -34.05 3.09
CA ASP A 306 9.61 -34.95 4.06
C ASP A 306 8.09 -35.09 3.85
N ILE A 307 7.51 -34.38 2.87
CA ILE A 307 6.10 -34.57 2.50
C ILE A 307 5.95 -35.97 1.88
N PRO A 308 5.07 -36.83 2.40
CA PRO A 308 4.81 -38.15 1.84
C PRO A 308 4.08 -38.04 0.50
N ASN A 309 4.57 -38.75 -0.53
CA ASN A 309 4.00 -38.84 -1.89
C ASN A 309 3.60 -37.48 -2.52
N GLU A 310 2.89 -37.46 -3.66
CA GLU A 310 2.48 -36.23 -4.40
C GLU A 310 1.42 -35.39 -3.66
N GLU A 311 1.49 -35.35 -2.33
CA GLU A 311 0.55 -34.66 -1.47
C GLU A 311 0.90 -33.18 -1.30
N GLU A 312 -0.14 -32.40 -1.02
CA GLU A 312 -0.03 -31.02 -0.59
C GLU A 312 0.03 -30.96 0.94
N ARG A 313 1.00 -30.23 1.49
CA ARG A 313 1.04 -29.92 2.92
C ARG A 313 0.89 -28.42 3.17
N ILE A 314 -0.04 -28.06 4.05
CA ILE A 314 -0.39 -26.66 4.33
C ILE A 314 0.28 -26.17 5.63
N CYS A 315 0.87 -24.98 5.57
CA CYS A 315 1.33 -24.19 6.70
C CYS A 315 0.47 -22.91 6.81
N THR A 316 -0.28 -22.78 7.90
CA THR A 316 -1.20 -21.66 8.11
C THR A 316 -0.58 -20.57 8.97
N VAL A 317 -0.70 -19.32 8.52
CA VAL A 317 -0.22 -18.13 9.21
C VAL A 317 -1.36 -17.13 9.34
N HIS A 318 -1.44 -16.43 10.47
CA HIS A 318 -2.48 -15.43 10.74
C HIS A 318 -1.87 -14.06 10.97
N LEU A 319 -2.27 -13.08 10.17
CA LEU A 319 -1.97 -11.66 10.38
C LEU A 319 -3.15 -10.93 10.99
N TRP A 320 -2.84 -9.93 11.81
CA TRP A 320 -3.79 -9.04 12.47
C TRP A 320 -4.83 -9.73 13.37
N ASN A 321 -4.59 -11.00 13.73
CA ASN A 321 -5.34 -11.70 14.77
C ASN A 321 -5.00 -11.13 16.16
N LYS A 322 -3.73 -10.73 16.36
CA LYS A 322 -3.25 -9.97 17.53
C LYS A 322 -2.58 -8.67 17.08
N LYS A 323 -2.46 -7.68 17.99
CA LYS A 323 -1.96 -6.33 17.69
C LYS A 323 -0.58 -6.29 17.01
N ASN A 324 0.30 -7.26 17.27
CA ASN A 324 1.69 -7.24 16.81
C ASN A 324 1.98 -8.26 15.69
N GLN A 325 0.97 -8.91 15.12
CA GLN A 325 1.14 -9.90 14.05
C GLN A 325 0.93 -9.23 12.68
N THR A 326 1.86 -8.36 12.30
CA THR A 326 1.75 -7.54 11.09
C THR A 326 2.65 -8.00 9.95
N ILE A 327 3.58 -8.93 10.24
CA ILE A 327 4.63 -9.38 9.34
C ILE A 327 4.43 -10.86 9.03
N ALA A 328 4.45 -11.21 7.75
CA ALA A 328 4.47 -12.60 7.30
C ALA A 328 5.70 -12.91 6.46
N GLY A 329 6.14 -14.17 6.44
CA GLY A 329 7.16 -14.59 5.50
C GLY A 329 7.15 -16.07 5.11
N ILE A 330 7.78 -16.35 3.98
CA ILE A 330 7.96 -17.68 3.40
C ILE A 330 9.42 -17.87 3.03
N LYS A 331 9.98 -19.03 3.36
CA LYS A 331 11.26 -19.49 2.83
C LYS A 331 11.05 -20.70 1.93
N CYS A 332 11.27 -20.48 0.64
CA CYS A 332 11.17 -21.45 -0.43
C CYS A 332 12.38 -21.29 -1.36
N PRO A 333 13.46 -22.08 -1.19
CA PRO A 333 14.61 -22.06 -2.11
C PRO A 333 14.33 -22.78 -3.44
N TYR A 334 13.10 -23.25 -3.65
CA TYR A 334 12.67 -24.00 -4.83
C TYR A 334 11.74 -23.15 -5.70
N LYS A 335 10.85 -23.78 -6.47
CA LYS A 335 9.92 -23.07 -7.33
C LYS A 335 8.79 -22.44 -6.51
N LEU A 336 8.78 -21.12 -6.41
CA LEU A 336 7.70 -20.36 -5.77
C LEU A 336 6.59 -20.02 -6.78
N ILE A 337 5.34 -20.23 -6.38
CA ILE A 337 4.15 -19.95 -7.17
C ILE A 337 3.19 -19.07 -6.35
N PRO A 338 2.91 -17.83 -6.80
CA PRO A 338 3.50 -17.15 -7.95
C PRO A 338 5.01 -16.83 -7.74
N PRO A 339 5.81 -16.60 -8.81
CA PRO A 339 7.25 -16.37 -8.72
C PRO A 339 7.71 -15.20 -7.83
N TYR A 340 6.79 -14.30 -7.47
CA TYR A 340 7.02 -13.16 -6.59
C TYR A 340 5.95 -13.06 -5.52
N CYS A 341 5.59 -14.18 -4.90
CA CYS A 341 4.83 -14.12 -3.64
C CYS A 341 5.65 -13.32 -2.61
N PHE A 342 5.10 -12.29 -1.95
CA PHE A 342 3.68 -11.96 -1.79
C PHE A 342 3.13 -10.84 -2.68
N LYS A 343 3.94 -10.23 -3.55
CA LYS A 343 3.43 -9.19 -4.46
C LYS A 343 2.30 -9.73 -5.34
N HIS A 344 2.49 -10.96 -5.81
CA HIS A 344 1.44 -11.76 -6.43
C HIS A 344 1.08 -12.94 -5.54
N VAL A 345 -0.21 -13.21 -5.38
CA VAL A 345 -0.72 -14.30 -4.54
C VAL A 345 -1.77 -15.10 -5.28
N LEU A 346 -1.96 -16.35 -4.87
CA LEU A 346 -3.12 -17.12 -5.28
C LEU A 346 -4.29 -16.73 -4.38
N TYR A 347 -5.36 -16.24 -4.98
CA TYR A 347 -6.60 -15.91 -4.29
C TYR A 347 -7.77 -16.67 -4.92
N GLU A 348 -8.66 -17.19 -4.06
CA GLU A 348 -9.81 -17.98 -4.47
C GLU A 348 -10.90 -17.05 -5.00
N LYS A 349 -11.29 -17.23 -6.26
CA LYS A 349 -12.42 -16.52 -6.86
C LYS A 349 -13.39 -17.53 -7.45
N GLU A 350 -14.67 -17.22 -7.35
CA GLU A 350 -15.71 -17.96 -8.05
C GLU A 350 -15.75 -17.53 -9.52
N ILE A 351 -15.52 -18.50 -10.41
CA ILE A 351 -15.56 -18.34 -11.87
C ILE A 351 -16.47 -19.46 -12.37
N ASP A 352 -17.54 -19.12 -13.09
CA ASP A 352 -18.53 -20.09 -13.61
C ASP A 352 -19.07 -21.05 -12.53
N SER A 353 -19.37 -20.52 -11.33
CA SER A 353 -19.82 -21.28 -10.15
C SER A 353 -18.80 -22.30 -9.59
N GLN A 354 -17.54 -22.21 -10.01
CA GLN A 354 -16.43 -23.00 -9.48
C GLN A 354 -15.43 -22.12 -8.75
N LYS A 355 -15.05 -22.54 -7.54
CA LYS A 355 -13.99 -21.88 -6.78
C LYS A 355 -12.64 -22.27 -7.36
N THR A 356 -11.93 -21.29 -7.91
CA THR A 356 -10.59 -21.51 -8.48
C THR A 356 -9.60 -20.50 -7.93
N TYR A 357 -8.38 -20.98 -7.67
CA TYR A 357 -7.27 -20.10 -7.31
C TYR A 357 -6.67 -19.48 -8.57
N LYS A 358 -6.59 -18.16 -8.60
CA LYS A 358 -5.92 -17.40 -9.66
C LYS A 358 -4.91 -16.44 -9.06
N THR A 359 -3.93 -16.07 -9.86
CA THR A 359 -2.87 -15.14 -9.47
C THR A 359 -3.36 -13.71 -9.54
N PHE A 360 -3.22 -12.95 -8.45
CA PHE A 360 -3.59 -11.54 -8.37
C PHE A 360 -2.56 -10.73 -7.59
N LEU A 361 -2.59 -9.41 -7.73
CA LEU A 361 -1.82 -8.51 -6.87
C LEU A 361 -2.42 -8.50 -5.46
N LEU A 362 -1.58 -8.62 -4.43
CA LEU A 362 -2.07 -8.63 -3.04
C LEU A 362 -2.70 -7.30 -2.64
N SER A 363 -2.19 -6.17 -3.15
CA SER A 363 -2.77 -4.84 -2.92
C SER A 363 -4.23 -4.77 -3.31
N ASP A 364 -4.58 -5.41 -4.42
CA ASP A 364 -5.91 -5.37 -5.01
C ASP A 364 -6.85 -6.33 -4.25
N VAL A 365 -6.34 -7.49 -3.83
CA VAL A 365 -7.10 -8.43 -2.97
C VAL A 365 -7.42 -7.80 -1.60
N LEU A 366 -6.51 -6.99 -1.06
CA LEU A 366 -6.68 -6.34 0.25
C LEU A 366 -7.33 -4.96 0.18
N ASP A 367 -7.63 -4.45 -1.02
CA ASP A 367 -8.07 -3.07 -1.27
C ASP A 367 -7.15 -2.03 -0.59
N THR A 368 -5.83 -2.27 -0.53
CA THR A 368 -4.88 -1.33 0.08
C THR A 368 -3.49 -1.36 -0.56
N PRO A 369 -2.92 -0.19 -0.91
CA PRO A 369 -1.54 -0.06 -1.36
C PRO A 369 -0.53 -0.06 -0.19
N ASN A 370 -1.00 -0.05 1.08
CA ASN A 370 -0.15 -0.01 2.27
C ASN A 370 0.46 -1.39 2.59
N ILE A 371 1.31 -1.89 1.70
CA ILE A 371 1.98 -3.18 1.84
C ILE A 371 3.46 -3.00 1.55
N GLU A 372 4.30 -3.44 2.48
CA GLU A 372 5.74 -3.45 2.30
C GLU A 372 6.18 -4.86 1.91
N TYR A 373 6.99 -4.97 0.86
CA TYR A 373 7.50 -6.25 0.38
C TYR A 373 9.01 -6.31 0.56
N TYR A 374 9.51 -7.45 1.01
CA TYR A 374 10.93 -7.70 1.22
C TYR A 374 11.28 -9.06 0.62
N GLY A 375 12.47 -9.19 0.05
CA GLY A 375 12.88 -10.46 -0.55
C GLY A 375 14.38 -10.60 -0.68
N ASN A 376 14.84 -11.84 -0.54
CA ASN A 376 16.18 -12.28 -0.91
C ASN A 376 16.01 -13.50 -1.83
N ASN A 377 16.05 -13.23 -3.14
CA ASN A 377 15.88 -14.26 -4.17
C ASN A 377 16.95 -15.35 -4.10
N LYS A 378 18.18 -15.02 -3.69
CA LYS A 378 19.27 -16.01 -3.57
C LYS A 378 18.99 -17.03 -2.47
N GLU A 379 18.34 -16.59 -1.39
CA GLU A 379 17.98 -17.45 -0.26
C GLU A 379 16.56 -18.00 -0.32
N GLY A 380 15.79 -17.64 -1.36
CA GLY A 380 14.38 -18.00 -1.49
C GLY A 380 13.52 -17.45 -0.36
N MET A 381 13.88 -16.31 0.23
CA MET A 381 13.14 -15.71 1.34
C MET A 381 12.30 -14.54 0.86
N TYR A 382 11.02 -14.55 1.18
CA TYR A 382 10.09 -13.50 0.84
C TYR A 382 9.27 -13.13 2.07
N MET A 383 9.07 -11.85 2.29
CA MET A 383 8.33 -11.32 3.43
C MET A 383 7.42 -10.20 2.98
N LEU A 384 6.34 -10.03 3.73
CA LEU A 384 5.47 -8.88 3.61
C LEU A 384 5.25 -8.30 5.01
N ALA A 385 5.08 -6.98 5.09
CA ALA A 385 4.49 -6.34 6.24
C ALA A 385 3.22 -5.61 5.82
N LEU A 386 2.21 -5.69 6.67
CA LEU A 386 1.01 -4.88 6.61
C LEU A 386 1.11 -3.86 7.75
N PRO A 387 1.63 -2.65 7.52
CA PRO A 387 1.75 -1.62 8.56
C PRO A 387 0.38 -1.23 9.13
N THR A 388 -0.67 -1.43 8.33
CA THR A 388 -2.05 -1.14 8.70
C THR A 388 -2.96 -2.33 8.49
N LYS A 389 -3.94 -2.49 9.39
CA LYS A 389 -4.92 -3.56 9.32
C LYS A 389 -5.87 -3.34 8.12
N PRO A 390 -6.08 -4.34 7.25
CA PRO A 390 -6.96 -4.20 6.08
C PRO A 390 -8.45 -4.21 6.47
N GLU A 391 -9.28 -3.81 5.51
CA GLU A 391 -10.73 -3.65 5.71
C GLU A 391 -11.50 -4.96 5.60
N LYS A 392 -11.02 -5.87 4.75
CA LYS A 392 -11.65 -7.16 4.45
C LYS A 392 -10.78 -8.31 4.95
N THR A 393 -11.45 -9.33 5.47
CA THR A 393 -10.78 -10.56 5.88
C THR A 393 -10.50 -11.33 4.62
N ASN A 394 -9.23 -11.68 4.40
CA ASN A 394 -8.81 -12.34 3.19
C ASN A 394 -7.98 -13.58 3.51
N LYS A 395 -8.05 -14.56 2.63
CA LYS A 395 -7.23 -15.77 2.66
C LYS A 395 -6.51 -15.89 1.34
N ILE A 396 -5.18 -15.89 1.39
CA ILE A 396 -4.33 -15.99 0.21
C ILE A 396 -3.40 -17.19 0.34
N ARG A 397 -2.90 -17.69 -0.79
CA ARG A 397 -1.97 -18.81 -0.84
C ARG A 397 -0.72 -18.48 -1.64
N CYS A 398 0.38 -19.07 -1.21
CA CYS A 398 1.60 -19.20 -1.97
C CYS A 398 2.11 -20.64 -1.89
N ILE A 399 2.61 -21.17 -3.00
CA ILE A 399 3.01 -22.57 -3.12
C ILE A 399 4.51 -22.62 -3.36
N CYS A 400 5.21 -23.46 -2.60
CA CYS A 400 6.57 -23.86 -2.86
C CYS A 400 6.55 -25.28 -3.44
N GLU A 401 7.19 -25.48 -4.59
CA GLU A 401 7.18 -26.74 -5.31
C GLU A 401 8.60 -27.27 -5.50
N GLN A 402 8.81 -28.56 -5.20
CA GLN A 402 10.05 -29.28 -5.48
C GLN A 402 9.73 -30.73 -5.83
N GLY A 403 10.17 -31.20 -7.01
CA GLY A 403 10.06 -32.61 -7.39
C GLY A 403 8.65 -33.18 -7.32
N GLY A 404 7.64 -32.41 -7.74
CA GLY A 404 6.22 -32.79 -7.68
C GLY A 404 5.52 -32.55 -6.33
N LYS A 405 6.27 -32.34 -5.24
CA LYS A 405 5.73 -32.08 -3.91
C LYS A 405 5.37 -30.60 -3.74
N LYS A 406 4.27 -30.32 -3.03
CA LYS A 406 3.75 -28.96 -2.83
C LYS A 406 3.63 -28.61 -1.35
N ALA A 407 4.38 -27.60 -0.93
CA ALA A 407 4.23 -26.96 0.37
C ALA A 407 3.47 -25.64 0.20
N VAL A 408 2.30 -25.52 0.83
CA VAL A 408 1.42 -24.35 0.68
C VAL A 408 1.47 -23.51 1.93
N MET A 409 1.86 -22.25 1.78
CA MET A 409 1.63 -21.24 2.80
C MET A 409 0.23 -20.65 2.59
N GLU A 410 -0.62 -20.84 3.59
CA GLU A 410 -1.95 -20.24 3.63
C GLU A 410 -1.96 -19.09 4.63
N LEU A 411 -2.15 -17.87 4.14
CA LEU A 411 -2.11 -16.65 4.94
C LEU A 411 -3.51 -16.12 5.15
N HIS A 412 -3.94 -16.11 6.41
CA HIS A 412 -5.22 -15.54 6.86
C HIS A 412 -4.98 -14.13 7.38
N ILE A 413 -5.65 -13.15 6.80
CA ILE A 413 -5.45 -11.74 7.09
C ILE A 413 -6.77 -11.20 7.66
N ALA A 414 -6.78 -10.87 8.96
CA ALA A 414 -8.01 -10.45 9.65
C ALA A 414 -8.34 -8.97 9.42
N SER A 415 -9.64 -8.66 9.28
CA SER A 415 -10.13 -7.28 9.10
C SER A 415 -10.43 -6.51 10.39
N THR A 416 -10.55 -5.18 10.26
CA THR A 416 -11.05 -4.26 11.29
C THR A 416 -12.53 -4.48 11.64
N SER A 417 -13.34 -4.98 10.70
CA SER A 417 -14.82 -5.00 10.77
C SER A 417 -15.43 -6.09 11.66
N THR A 418 -14.70 -7.18 11.98
CA THR A 418 -15.28 -8.37 12.63
C THR A 418 -15.69 -8.20 14.10
N LYS A 419 -15.30 -7.12 14.79
CA LYS A 419 -15.60 -6.96 16.23
C LYS A 419 -16.94 -6.29 16.54
N TYR A 420 -17.53 -5.54 15.61
CA TYR A 420 -18.73 -4.74 15.92
C TYR A 420 -20.05 -5.49 15.69
N ILE A 421 -20.14 -6.33 14.66
CA ILE A 421 -21.36 -7.08 14.34
C ILE A 421 -21.71 -8.09 15.45
N SER A 422 -20.71 -8.80 15.98
CA SER A 422 -20.93 -9.78 17.06
C SER A 422 -21.38 -9.12 18.36
N MET A 423 -20.86 -7.93 18.69
CA MET A 423 -21.22 -7.24 19.93
C MET A 423 -22.65 -6.67 19.87
N PHE A 424 -23.06 -6.16 18.71
CA PHE A 424 -24.43 -5.69 18.47
C PHE A 424 -25.44 -6.84 18.54
N LEU A 425 -25.12 -7.99 17.95
CA LEU A 425 -25.95 -9.21 18.03
C LEU A 425 -26.09 -9.72 19.46
N ILE A 426 -25.01 -9.72 20.25
CA ILE A 426 -25.06 -10.11 21.65
C ILE A 426 -25.92 -9.12 22.46
N PHE A 427 -25.76 -7.80 22.25
CA PHE A 427 -26.60 -6.80 22.91
C PHE A 427 -28.08 -6.95 22.52
N PHE A 428 -28.36 -7.20 21.24
CA PHE A 428 -29.72 -7.42 20.75
C PHE A 428 -30.35 -8.68 21.36
N LEU A 429 -29.57 -9.77 21.46
CA LEU A 429 -30.00 -10.99 22.14
C LEU A 429 -30.24 -10.79 23.63
N ILE A 430 -29.40 -10.01 24.32
CA ILE A 430 -29.60 -9.65 25.73
C ILE A 430 -30.89 -8.85 25.92
N VAL A 431 -31.17 -7.87 25.05
CA VAL A 431 -32.41 -7.08 25.11
C VAL A 431 -33.65 -7.94 24.85
N ILE A 432 -33.61 -8.84 23.86
CA ILE A 432 -34.69 -9.80 23.59
C ILE A 432 -34.90 -10.71 24.81
N PHE A 433 -33.82 -11.24 25.40
CA PHE A 433 -33.91 -12.08 26.59
C PHE A 433 -34.50 -11.32 27.78
N TYR A 434 -34.08 -10.08 27.99
CA TYR A 434 -34.59 -9.25 29.08
C TYR A 434 -36.08 -8.95 28.91
N MET A 435 -36.53 -8.71 27.68
CA MET A 435 -37.97 -8.56 27.38
C MET A 435 -38.76 -9.85 27.60
N TYR A 436 -38.20 -11.02 27.28
CA TYR A 436 -38.88 -12.31 27.45
C TYR A 436 -38.93 -12.80 28.89
N VAL A 437 -38.01 -12.35 29.76
CA VAL A 437 -37.97 -12.68 31.19
C VAL A 437 -38.75 -11.67 32.04
N SER A 438 -39.07 -10.49 31.50
CA SER A 438 -39.85 -9.44 32.17
C SER A 438 -41.35 -9.44 31.80
N ILE A 439 -41.79 -10.44 31.03
CA ILE A 439 -43.20 -10.82 30.80
C ILE A 439 -43.42 -12.11 31.59
#